data_AF-A0A969EK07-F1
#
_entry.id   AF-A0A969EK07-F1
#
_cell.length_a   1.000
_cell.length_b   1.000
_cell.length_c   1.000
_cell.angle_alpha   90.00
_cell.angle_beta   90.00
_cell.angle_gamma   90.00
#
_symmetry.space_group_name_H-M   'P 1'
#
loop_
_entity.id
_entity.type
_entity.pdbx_description
1 polymer ?
#
loop_
_entity_poly.entity_id
_entity_poly.type
_entity_poly.pdbx_seq_one_letter_code
_entity_poly.pdbx_strand_id
1 'polypeptide(L)'
;MLPEKGERRIDRLITNGNTAIVIDFKTGDPTKKDQEQVRDYIQWLHKMNFVDVKGFLLYLKTNQVVSVSMTKTKVSKVKDENQLGLGL
;
A
#
# COMPACT_ATOMS: atom_id res chain seq x y z
N MET A 1 27.22 -3.81 -2.15
CA MET A 1 26.00 -4.33 -2.80
C MET A 1 24.90 -3.32 -2.54
N LEU A 2 24.35 -2.71 -3.59
CA LEU A 2 23.18 -1.83 -3.49
C LEU A 2 21.93 -2.69 -3.69
N PRO A 3 20.87 -2.57 -2.87
CA PRO A 3 19.65 -3.33 -3.09
C PRO A 3 19.03 -2.91 -4.44
N GLU A 4 18.69 -3.91 -5.23
CA GLU A 4 18.04 -3.74 -6.52
C GLU A 4 16.71 -2.98 -6.37
N LYS A 5 16.36 -2.27 -7.45
CA LYS A 5 15.09 -1.60 -7.71
C LYS A 5 13.92 -2.61 -7.62
N GLY A 6 13.50 -2.94 -6.40
CA GLY A 6 12.45 -3.94 -6.19
C GLY A 6 12.16 -4.27 -4.72
N GLU A 7 13.10 -4.01 -3.81
CA GLU A 7 12.90 -4.32 -2.40
C GLU A 7 12.00 -3.27 -1.73
N ARG A 8 10.73 -3.61 -1.55
CA ARG A 8 9.75 -2.74 -0.88
C ARG A 8 9.96 -2.80 0.63
N ARG A 9 10.75 -1.86 1.16
CA ARG A 9 11.09 -1.76 2.58
C ARG A 9 10.12 -0.83 3.32
N ILE A 10 9.55 -1.33 4.42
CA ILE A 10 8.80 -0.52 5.38
C ILE A 10 9.82 0.10 6.36
N ASP A 11 9.78 1.41 6.55
CA ASP A 11 10.67 2.08 7.51
C ASP A 11 10.39 1.67 8.95
N ARG A 12 9.09 1.56 9.31
CA ARG A 12 8.66 1.11 10.63
C ARG A 12 7.36 0.32 10.56
N LEU A 13 7.41 -0.88 11.11
CA LEU A 13 6.28 -1.77 11.31
C LEU A 13 6.12 -2.05 12.81
N ILE A 14 4.95 -1.75 13.36
CA ILE A 14 4.59 -2.05 14.75
C ILE A 14 3.46 -3.06 14.71
N THR A 15 3.60 -4.18 15.42
CA THR A 15 2.58 -5.25 15.44
C THR A 15 2.16 -5.54 16.87
N ASN A 16 0.87 -5.80 17.08
CA ASN A 16 0.34 -6.30 18.34
C ASN A 16 -0.82 -7.28 18.06
N GLY A 17 -0.60 -8.58 18.30
CA GLY A 17 -1.54 -9.62 17.88
C GLY A 17 -1.83 -9.53 16.38
N ASN A 18 -3.11 -9.48 16.02
CA ASN A 18 -3.56 -9.33 14.62
C ASN A 18 -3.64 -7.87 14.15
N THR A 19 -3.02 -6.93 14.85
CA THR A 19 -2.96 -5.52 14.46
C THR A 19 -1.57 -5.15 13.95
N ALA A 20 -1.52 -4.27 12.95
CA ALA A 20 -0.27 -3.74 12.42
C ALA A 20 -0.38 -2.24 12.11
N ILE A 21 0.70 -1.52 12.37
CA ILE A 21 0.84 -0.10 12.04
C ILE A 21 2.09 0.06 11.16
N VAL A 22 1.89 0.59 9.96
CA VAL A 22 2.94 0.91 8.98
C VAL A 22 3.20 2.41 9.02
N ILE A 23 4.46 2.80 9.17
CA ILE A 23 4.88 4.20 9.15
C ILE A 23 6.04 4.33 8.15
N ASP A 24 5.90 5.27 7.21
CA ASP A 24 6.89 5.59 6.19
C ASP A 24 7.25 7.08 6.27
N PHE A 25 8.55 7.39 6.32
CA PHE A 25 9.05 8.75 6.53
C PHE A 25 9.45 9.38 5.21
N LYS A 26 8.91 10.56 4.92
CA LYS A 26 9.19 11.30 3.68
C LYS A 26 9.87 12.63 3.97
N THR A 27 10.96 12.88 3.25
CA THR A 27 11.69 14.16 3.28
C THR A 27 11.24 15.11 2.17
N GLY A 28 10.67 14.58 1.09
CA GLY A 28 10.12 15.34 -0.04
C GLY A 28 8.70 15.84 0.19
N ASP A 29 8.15 16.50 -0.83
CA ASP A 29 6.78 16.97 -0.81
C ASP A 29 5.79 15.78 -1.01
N PRO A 30 4.57 15.86 -0.46
CA PRO A 30 3.59 14.77 -0.57
C PRO A 30 3.22 14.37 -2.00
N THR A 31 3.28 13.08 -2.30
CA THR A 31 2.86 12.52 -3.59
C THR A 31 1.78 11.45 -3.45
N LYS A 32 1.03 11.22 -4.54
CA LYS A 32 0.07 10.10 -4.61
C LYS A 32 0.76 8.74 -4.53
N LYS A 33 1.96 8.63 -5.11
CA LYS A 33 2.78 7.42 -5.11
C LYS A 33 3.17 6.99 -3.70
N ASP A 34 3.40 7.94 -2.80
CA ASP A 34 3.70 7.63 -1.39
C ASP A 34 2.53 6.91 -0.72
N GLN A 35 1.30 7.36 -0.98
CA GLN A 35 0.10 6.70 -0.46
C GLN A 35 -0.14 5.34 -1.14
N GLU A 36 0.12 5.21 -2.44
CA GLU A 36 0.03 3.92 -3.14
C GLU A 36 1.00 2.89 -2.56
N GLN A 37 2.24 3.30 -2.26
CA GLN A 37 3.23 2.43 -1.62
C GLN A 37 2.74 1.94 -0.25
N VAL A 38 2.18 2.83 0.58
CA VAL A 38 1.63 2.43 1.89
C VAL A 38 0.38 1.56 1.75
N ARG A 39 -0.48 1.80 0.75
CA ARG A 39 -1.62 0.90 0.45
C ARG A 39 -1.16 -0.50 0.08
N ASP A 40 -0.09 -0.60 -0.72
CA ASP A 40 0.48 -1.90 -1.06
C ASP A 40 0.96 -2.64 0.20
N TYR A 41 1.62 -1.95 1.14
CA TYR A 41 1.99 -2.56 2.43
C TYR A 41 0.78 -3.05 3.22
N ILE A 42 -0.28 -2.24 3.29
CA ILE A 42 -1.52 -2.62 3.97
C ILE A 42 -2.13 -3.89 3.35
N GLN A 43 -2.20 -3.96 2.02
CA GLN A 43 -2.71 -5.14 1.31
C GLN A 43 -1.87 -6.39 1.60
N TRP A 44 -0.55 -6.25 1.63
CA TRP A 44 0.35 -7.37 1.91
C TRP A 44 0.19 -7.88 3.35
N LEU A 45 0.05 -6.98 4.32
CA LEU A 45 -0.19 -7.36 5.72
C LEU A 45 -1.55 -8.05 5.91
N HIS A 46 -2.59 -7.61 5.19
CA HIS A 46 -3.86 -8.32 5.19
C HIS A 46 -3.76 -9.76 4.66
N LYS A 47 -2.93 -9.99 3.63
CA LYS A 47 -2.66 -11.36 3.14
C LYS A 47 -1.94 -12.23 4.16
N MET A 48 -1.31 -11.63 5.17
CA MET A 48 -0.64 -12.30 6.29
C MET A 48 -1.52 -12.38 7.56
N ASN A 49 -2.84 -12.27 7.41
CA ASN A 49 -3.81 -12.39 8.51
C ASN A 49 -3.76 -11.27 9.58
N PHE A 50 -3.14 -10.12 9.27
CA PHE A 50 -3.39 -8.91 10.05
C PHE A 50 -4.78 -8.35 9.71
N VAL A 51 -5.61 -8.15 10.72
CA VAL A 51 -7.02 -7.78 10.59
C VAL A 51 -7.20 -6.26 10.68
N ASP A 52 -6.50 -5.61 11.63
CA ASP A 52 -6.50 -4.15 11.77
C ASP A 52 -5.14 -3.61 11.34
N VAL A 53 -5.07 -3.06 10.12
CA VAL A 53 -3.83 -2.49 9.58
C VAL A 53 -4.03 -1.00 9.34
N LYS A 54 -3.16 -0.17 9.94
CA LYS A 54 -3.16 1.29 9.79
C LYS A 54 -1.88 1.75 9.10
N GLY A 55 -2.00 2.58 8.06
CA GLY A 55 -0.86 3.17 7.38
C GLY A 55 -0.72 4.66 7.67
N PHE A 56 0.52 5.12 7.82
CA PHE A 56 0.85 6.52 8.03
C PHE A 56 2.05 6.95 7.19
N LEU A 57 1.95 8.16 6.64
CA LEU A 57 3.06 8.89 6.04
C LEU A 57 3.40 10.07 6.94
N LEU A 58 4.66 10.19 7.34
CA LEU A 58 5.17 11.35 8.08
C LEU A 58 6.08 12.18 7.18
N TYR A 59 5.62 13.37 6.81
CA TYR A 59 6.39 14.33 6.01
C TYR A 59 7.19 15.25 6.93
N LEU A 60 8.50 15.02 6.99
CA LEU A 60 9.39 15.69 7.94
C LEU A 60 9.53 17.19 7.67
N LYS A 61 9.53 17.59 6.39
CA LYS A 61 9.68 18.99 5.97
C LYS A 61 8.49 19.86 6.41
N THR A 62 7.28 19.30 6.36
CA THR A 62 6.02 20.01 6.66
C THR A 62 5.44 19.64 8.03
N ASN A 63 6.10 18.72 8.74
CA ASN A 63 5.59 18.09 9.97
C ASN A 63 4.14 17.58 9.84
N GLN A 64 3.79 17.07 8.65
CA GLN A 64 2.45 16.60 8.32
C GLN A 64 2.35 15.08 8.47
N VAL A 65 1.26 14.64 9.08
CA VAL A 65 0.87 13.22 9.14
C VAL A 65 -0.29 12.98 8.18
N VAL A 66 -0.16 12.00 7.29
CA VAL A 66 -1.25 11.54 6.42
C VAL A 66 -1.59 10.11 6.76
N SER A 67 -2.84 9.85 7.11
CA SER A 67 -3.35 8.48 7.29
C SER A 67 -3.71 7.86 5.94
N VAL A 68 -3.35 6.59 5.78
CA VAL A 68 -3.64 5.80 4.59
C VAL A 68 -4.47 4.61 5.02
N SER A 69 -5.65 4.48 4.42
CA SER A 69 -6.54 3.34 4.59
C SER A 69 -6.86 2.72 3.23
N MET A 70 -7.32 1.46 3.27
CA MET A 70 -7.91 0.80 2.11
C MET A 70 -9.22 1.51 1.78
N THR A 71 -9.24 2.30 0.70
CA THR A 71 -10.49 2.82 0.17
C THR A 71 -11.27 1.65 -0.43
N LYS A 72 -12.59 1.59 -0.18
CA LYS A 72 -13.48 0.69 -0.92
C LYS A 72 -13.46 1.12 -2.39
N THR A 73 -12.62 0.51 -3.21
CA THR A 73 -12.63 0.71 -4.66
C THR A 73 -13.99 0.27 -5.19
N LYS A 74 -14.76 1.20 -5.80
CA LYS A 74 -15.85 0.83 -6.71
C LYS A 74 -15.26 -0.14 -7.74
N VAL A 75 -15.80 -1.36 -7.80
CA VAL A 75 -15.46 -2.36 -8.81
C VAL A 75 -15.63 -1.74 -10.19
N SER A 76 -14.51 -1.34 -10.80
CA SER A 76 -14.45 -1.08 -12.22
C SER A 76 -14.62 -2.43 -12.91
N LYS A 77 -15.76 -2.62 -13.55
CA LYS A 77 -16.05 -3.65 -14.57
C LYS A 77 -14.78 -3.94 -15.38
N VAL A 78 -14.15 -5.09 -15.16
CA VAL A 78 -13.24 -5.67 -16.17
C VAL A 78 -14.17 -6.23 -17.23
N LYS A 79 -14.26 -5.53 -18.37
CA LYS A 79 -14.87 -6.04 -19.59
C LYS A 79 -13.82 -6.97 -20.19
N ASP A 80 -14.01 -8.27 -19.99
CA ASP A 80 -13.20 -9.31 -20.62
C ASP A 80 -13.61 -9.38 -22.10
N GLU A 81 -12.95 -8.58 -22.94
CA GLU A 81 -13.07 -8.66 -24.39
C GLU A 81 -11.84 -9.37 -24.96
N ASN A 82 -11.74 -10.67 -24.71
CA ASN A 82 -11.04 -11.60 -25.59
C ASN A 82 -11.51 -13.05 -25.36
N GLN A 83 -12.81 -13.29 -25.54
CA GLN A 83 -13.27 -14.57 -26.06
C GLN A 83 -13.35 -14.46 -27.59
N LEU A 84 -12.22 -14.70 -28.26
CA LEU A 84 -12.24 -15.12 -29.65
C LEU A 84 -12.71 -16.57 -29.67
N GLY A 85 -13.98 -16.74 -30.02
CA GLY A 85 -14.52 -18.05 -30.36
C GLY A 85 -13.76 -18.65 -31.53
N LEU A 86 -13.46 -19.93 -31.41
CA LEU A 86 -13.44 -20.83 -32.56
C LEU A 86 -14.42 -21.94 -32.22
N GLY A 87 -15.61 -21.79 -32.78
CA GLY A 87 -16.50 -22.92 -33.03
C GLY A 87 -15.98 -23.74 -34.21
N LEU A 88 -16.46 -24.98 -34.22
CA LEU A 88 -16.14 -26.13 -35.08
C LEU A 88 -14.94 -26.97 -34.60
#